data_AF-A0A0R3RAL1-F1
#
_entry.id   AF-A0A0R3RAL1-F1
#
_cell.length_a   1.000
_cell.length_b   1.000
_cell.length_c   1.000
_cell.angle_alpha   90.00
_cell.angle_beta   90.00
_cell.angle_gamma   90.00
#
_symmetry.space_group_name_H-M   'P 1'
#
loop_
_entity.id
_entity.type
_entity.pdbx_description
1 polymer ?
#
loop_
_entity_poly.entity_id
_entity_poly.type
_entity_poly.pdbx_seq_one_letter_code
_entity_poly.pdbx_strand_id
1 'polypeptide(L)'
;MIPTTDLIDTARMPLCTYTVRRDSITGKTVSFATIGDPVIHVWQCESDMFSILVHSCFVDDGNGREKKLLIDERGCAIEPAIIPDLTYNENGNMAFSKVNVFKFADKLTTYFQCAVSTCMRSEGRCNERIPPFCANDRIEYLGSRIAQRSTNANTTELSEKTTKTIFKYRKLRSVMKPMKSFLLENQTLSKGYDEYTMDLSADKIVVLDLDEERPNAENSLSTQLENEMSKKQMRLQTDGKFCLNFSTAILLNIIICLSFAVLIGGFIRMLWMSKMADKLSL
;
A
#
# COMPACT_ATOMS: atom_id res chain seq x y z
N MET A 1 18.08 45.27 -20.81
CA MET A 1 17.11 44.26 -20.34
C MET A 1 17.65 42.91 -20.75
N ILE A 2 18.16 42.14 -19.79
CA ILE A 2 18.59 40.76 -20.01
C ILE A 2 17.41 39.89 -19.54
N PRO A 3 16.89 38.95 -20.34
CA PRO A 3 15.85 38.06 -19.85
C PRO A 3 16.53 37.11 -18.85
N THR A 4 16.24 37.29 -17.58
CA THR A 4 16.40 36.21 -16.60
C THR A 4 15.38 35.14 -16.98
N THR A 5 15.80 34.20 -17.82
CA THR A 5 15.23 32.86 -17.75
C THR A 5 15.48 32.37 -16.35
N ASP A 6 14.40 32.25 -15.59
CA ASP A 6 14.40 31.68 -14.25
C ASP A 6 15.17 30.36 -14.28
N LEU A 7 16.35 30.35 -13.66
CA LEU A 7 17.02 29.14 -13.22
C LEU A 7 16.17 28.57 -12.09
N ILE A 8 15.05 27.95 -12.46
CA ILE A 8 14.29 27.08 -11.58
C ILE A 8 15.00 25.73 -11.64
N ASP A 9 16.11 25.61 -10.91
CA ASP A 9 16.61 24.30 -10.48
C ASP A 9 15.73 23.81 -9.32
N THR A 10 14.43 23.69 -9.56
CA THR A 10 13.59 22.84 -8.71
C THR A 10 13.73 21.44 -9.28
N ALA A 11 14.72 20.71 -8.76
CA ALA A 11 14.79 19.28 -8.96
C ALA A 11 13.40 18.69 -8.65
N ARG A 12 12.71 18.18 -9.69
CA ARG A 12 11.37 17.62 -9.54
C ARG A 12 11.44 16.47 -8.55
N MET A 13 10.49 16.44 -7.61
CA MET A 13 10.40 15.35 -6.63
C MET A 13 10.30 14.01 -7.38
N PRO A 14 11.12 13.00 -6.99
CA PRO A 14 11.16 11.73 -7.70
C PRO A 14 9.86 10.94 -7.50
N LEU A 15 9.52 10.10 -8.47
CA LEU A 15 8.45 9.12 -8.30
C LEU A 15 8.94 8.01 -7.37
N CYS A 16 8.15 7.68 -6.35
CA CYS A 16 8.51 6.65 -5.39
C CYS A 16 7.40 5.62 -5.24
N THR A 17 7.80 4.38 -4.97
CA THR A 17 6.92 3.22 -4.91
C THR A 17 7.18 2.43 -3.64
N TYR A 18 6.12 1.83 -3.11
CA TYR A 18 6.19 0.91 -1.99
C TYR A 18 5.54 -0.41 -2.43
N THR A 19 6.34 -1.48 -2.50
CA THR A 19 5.89 -2.80 -2.94
C THR A 19 6.25 -3.87 -1.92
N VAL A 20 5.42 -4.90 -1.84
CA VAL A 20 5.72 -6.11 -1.05
C VAL A 20 5.96 -7.25 -2.03
N ARG A 21 7.11 -7.92 -1.89
CA ARG A 21 7.64 -8.85 -2.88
C ARG A 21 8.01 -10.19 -2.24
N ARG A 22 8.04 -11.26 -3.04
CA ARG A 22 8.46 -12.60 -2.62
C ARG A 22 9.86 -12.92 -3.17
N ASP A 23 10.59 -13.78 -2.46
CA ASP A 23 11.91 -14.35 -2.81
C ASP A 23 13.08 -13.37 -2.87
N SER A 24 12.91 -12.20 -3.48
CA SER A 24 13.96 -11.18 -3.61
C SER A 24 13.41 -9.74 -3.65
N ILE A 25 14.31 -8.76 -3.48
CA ILE A 25 14.00 -7.31 -3.61
C ILE A 25 13.49 -6.93 -5.02
N THR A 26 13.77 -7.75 -6.03
CA THR A 26 13.30 -7.58 -7.41
C THR A 26 12.23 -8.60 -7.80
N GLY A 27 11.80 -9.45 -6.86
CA GLY A 27 10.89 -10.57 -7.09
C GLY A 27 9.47 -10.13 -7.47
N LYS A 28 8.53 -11.07 -7.53
CA LYS A 28 7.13 -10.72 -7.88
C LYS A 28 6.43 -10.03 -6.72
N THR A 29 5.52 -9.10 -7.03
CA THR A 29 4.66 -8.48 -6.03
C THR A 29 3.69 -9.50 -5.44
N VAL A 30 3.35 -9.31 -4.17
CA VAL A 30 2.51 -10.22 -3.39
C VAL A 30 1.10 -9.68 -3.34
N SER A 31 0.13 -10.45 -3.86
CA SER A 31 -1.31 -10.18 -3.66
C SER A 31 -1.94 -11.13 -2.64
N PHE A 32 -1.35 -12.31 -2.46
CA PHE A 32 -1.78 -13.35 -1.53
C PHE A 32 -0.58 -13.92 -0.80
N ALA A 33 -0.71 -14.12 0.50
CA ALA A 33 0.29 -14.78 1.33
C ALA A 33 -0.36 -15.46 2.53
N THR A 34 0.35 -16.40 3.11
CA THR A 34 -0.07 -17.10 4.32
C THR A 34 0.62 -16.49 5.54
N ILE A 35 -0.01 -16.54 6.73
CA ILE A 35 0.65 -16.11 7.97
C ILE A 35 2.01 -16.81 8.12
N GLY A 36 3.04 -16.03 8.43
CA GLY A 36 4.39 -16.53 8.61
C GLY A 36 5.23 -16.60 7.33
N ASP A 37 4.62 -16.43 6.15
CA ASP A 37 5.37 -16.39 4.89
C ASP A 37 6.41 -15.27 4.91
N PRO A 38 7.66 -15.52 4.49
CA PRO A 38 8.65 -14.47 4.37
C PRO A 38 8.37 -13.62 3.12
N VAL A 39 8.17 -12.32 3.33
CA VAL A 39 8.04 -11.31 2.27
C VAL A 39 9.06 -10.20 2.46
N ILE A 40 9.29 -9.42 1.42
CA ILE A 40 10.24 -8.32 1.41
C ILE A 40 9.49 -7.04 1.07
N HIS A 41 9.44 -6.12 2.00
CA HIS A 41 8.94 -4.77 1.80
C HIS A 41 10.04 -3.95 1.13
N VAL A 42 9.71 -3.24 0.05
CA VAL A 42 10.65 -2.47 -0.77
C VAL A 42 10.09 -1.08 -1.03
N TRP A 43 10.83 -0.06 -0.61
CA TRP A 43 10.61 1.35 -0.93
C TRP A 43 11.69 1.80 -1.90
N GLN A 44 11.30 2.40 -3.02
CA GLN A 44 12.23 2.84 -4.06
C GLN A 44 11.78 4.17 -4.65
N CYS A 45 12.73 5.07 -4.88
CA CYS A 45 12.52 6.28 -5.68
C CYS A 45 13.30 6.23 -7.00
N GLU A 46 12.69 6.70 -8.08
CA GLU A 46 13.28 6.72 -9.44
C GLU A 46 14.21 7.93 -9.63
N SER A 47 15.25 8.04 -8.80
CA SER A 47 16.30 9.04 -8.95
C SER A 47 17.56 8.65 -8.19
N ASP A 48 18.72 8.96 -8.78
CA ASP A 48 20.03 8.81 -8.13
C ASP A 48 20.51 10.12 -7.47
N MET A 49 19.77 11.22 -7.68
CA MET A 49 20.10 12.53 -7.07
C MET A 49 19.56 12.65 -5.64
N PHE A 50 18.56 11.83 -5.31
CA PHE A 50 17.89 11.85 -4.01
C PHE A 50 18.19 10.58 -3.23
N SER A 51 18.43 10.76 -1.93
CA SER A 51 18.38 9.68 -0.95
C SER A 51 17.07 9.77 -0.18
N ILE A 52 16.61 8.63 0.34
CA ILE A 52 15.28 8.49 0.92
C ILE A 52 15.39 8.11 2.41
N LEU A 53 14.48 8.64 3.22
CA LEU A 53 14.26 8.20 4.58
C LEU A 53 12.83 7.68 4.69
N VAL A 54 12.68 6.38 4.96
CA VAL A 54 11.36 5.79 5.24
C VAL A 54 11.09 5.91 6.72
N HIS A 55 9.98 6.55 7.09
CA HIS A 55 9.61 6.78 8.49
C HIS A 55 8.10 6.82 8.67
N SER A 56 7.65 6.86 9.93
CA SER A 56 6.22 6.97 10.28
C SER A 56 5.35 5.90 9.60
N CYS A 57 5.84 4.66 9.52
CA CYS A 57 5.10 3.55 8.91
C CYS A 57 4.07 2.98 9.87
N PHE A 58 2.91 2.64 9.34
CA PHE A 58 1.84 2.00 10.09
C PHE A 58 1.12 0.95 9.25
N VAL A 59 0.46 0.05 9.97
CA VAL A 59 -0.43 -0.95 9.41
C VAL A 59 -1.83 -0.73 9.97
N ASP A 60 -2.83 -0.86 9.11
CA ASP A 60 -4.25 -0.68 9.44
C ASP A 60 -5.11 -1.83 8.91
N ASP A 61 -6.27 -2.04 9.55
CA ASP A 61 -7.24 -3.08 9.20
C ASP A 61 -8.09 -2.76 7.95
N GLY A 62 -7.86 -1.60 7.32
CA GLY A 62 -8.56 -1.10 6.14
C GLY A 62 -9.80 -0.27 6.46
N ASN A 63 -10.25 -0.29 7.72
CA ASN A 63 -11.36 0.52 8.21
C ASN A 63 -10.87 1.72 9.03
N GLY A 64 -9.56 1.89 9.23
CA GLY A 64 -8.96 2.95 10.04
C GLY A 64 -9.17 2.78 11.53
N ARG A 65 -9.68 1.61 11.99
CA ARG A 65 -10.08 1.40 13.39
C ARG A 65 -8.92 0.93 14.24
N GLU A 66 -8.08 0.05 13.69
CA GLU A 66 -6.90 -0.48 14.34
C GLU A 66 -5.65 -0.11 13.57
N LYS A 67 -5.03 1.00 13.98
CA LYS A 67 -3.76 1.47 13.41
C LYS A 67 -2.61 1.16 14.35
N LYS A 68 -1.64 0.37 13.89
CA LYS A 68 -0.41 0.07 14.64
C LYS A 68 0.79 0.74 13.97
N LEU A 69 1.51 1.58 14.72
CA LEU A 69 2.76 2.19 14.27
C LEU A 69 3.87 1.12 14.30
N LEU A 70 4.56 0.98 13.18
CA LEU A 70 5.61 -0.01 12.94
C LEU A 70 7.00 0.62 12.93
N ILE A 71 7.13 1.79 12.28
CA ILE A 71 8.37 2.56 12.17
C ILE A 71 8.11 3.97 12.69
N ASP A 72 8.99 4.47 13.55
CA ASP A 72 8.86 5.79 14.15
C ASP A 72 9.21 6.93 13.18
N GLU A 73 9.03 8.19 13.61
CA GLU A 73 9.34 9.40 12.83
C GLU A 73 10.84 9.53 12.46
N ARG A 74 11.72 8.73 13.07
CA ARG A 74 13.15 8.73 12.77
C ARG A 74 13.56 7.61 11.82
N GLY A 75 12.62 6.76 11.38
CA GLY A 75 12.91 5.62 10.53
C GLY A 75 13.39 4.38 11.28
N CYS A 76 13.18 4.30 12.59
CA CYS A 76 13.54 3.12 13.38
C CYS A 76 12.34 2.22 13.66
N ALA A 77 12.54 0.90 13.62
CA ALA A 77 11.51 -0.06 13.97
C ALA A 77 11.16 0.05 15.47
N ILE A 78 9.86 0.09 15.75
CA ILE A 78 9.34 0.10 17.13
C ILE A 78 9.40 -1.30 17.72
N GLU A 79 8.99 -2.29 16.93
CA GLU A 79 8.94 -3.71 17.29
C GLU A 79 9.69 -4.53 16.23
N PRO A 80 11.03 -4.69 16.37
CA PRO A 80 11.87 -5.42 15.40
C PRO A 80 11.47 -6.87 15.14
N ALA A 81 10.72 -7.47 16.07
CA ALA A 81 10.18 -8.82 15.92
C ALA A 81 9.09 -8.92 14.84
N ILE A 82 8.39 -7.82 14.57
CA ILE A 82 7.37 -7.74 13.52
C ILE A 82 8.00 -7.19 12.24
N ILE A 83 8.66 -6.03 12.33
CA ILE A 83 9.39 -5.44 11.20
C ILE A 83 10.82 -5.10 11.64
N PRO A 84 11.85 -5.76 11.10
CA PRO A 84 13.23 -5.40 11.38
C PRO A 84 13.56 -3.96 10.94
N ASP A 85 14.61 -3.38 11.52
CA ASP A 85 15.16 -2.10 11.08
C ASP A 85 15.50 -2.17 9.56
N LEU A 86 15.20 -1.09 8.84
CA LEU A 86 15.29 -1.07 7.38
C LEU A 86 16.74 -1.07 6.90
N THR A 87 17.01 -1.84 5.85
CA THR A 87 18.31 -1.83 5.15
C THR A 87 18.21 -0.93 3.93
N TYR A 88 19.21 -0.08 3.72
CA TYR A 88 19.28 0.85 2.59
C TYR A 88 20.35 0.36 1.60
N ASN A 89 20.13 0.62 0.30
CA ASN A 89 21.16 0.36 -0.71
C ASN A 89 22.28 1.43 -0.66
N GLU A 90 23.37 1.20 -1.37
CA GLU A 90 24.53 2.12 -1.41
C GLU A 90 24.17 3.52 -1.91
N ASN A 91 23.25 3.61 -2.87
CA ASN A 91 22.77 4.89 -3.42
C ASN A 91 21.81 5.62 -2.47
N GLY A 92 21.30 4.92 -1.44
CA GLY A 92 20.32 5.45 -0.50
C GLY A 92 18.97 5.81 -1.13
N ASN A 93 18.68 5.38 -2.36
CA ASN A 93 17.40 5.59 -3.04
C ASN A 93 16.45 4.38 -2.95
N MET A 94 16.92 3.28 -2.35
CA MET A 94 16.15 2.08 -2.03
C MET A 94 16.27 1.76 -0.54
N ALA A 95 15.16 1.39 0.08
CA ALA A 95 15.12 0.76 1.39
C ALA A 95 14.33 -0.54 1.32
N PHE A 96 14.72 -1.55 2.09
CA PHE A 96 14.01 -2.82 2.15
C PHE A 96 14.07 -3.47 3.53
N SER A 97 13.10 -4.31 3.83
CA SER A 97 13.08 -5.13 5.05
C SER A 97 12.37 -6.46 4.81
N LYS A 98 12.95 -7.54 5.34
CA LYS A 98 12.39 -8.89 5.27
C LYS A 98 11.48 -9.09 6.48
N VAL A 99 10.22 -9.37 6.23
CA VAL A 99 9.14 -9.44 7.23
C VAL A 99 8.39 -10.75 7.04
N ASN A 100 7.98 -11.36 8.14
CA ASN A 100 7.05 -12.48 8.08
C ASN A 100 5.62 -11.93 8.06
N VAL A 101 4.79 -12.42 7.14
CA VAL A 101 3.42 -11.94 6.98
C VAL A 101 2.63 -12.14 8.27
N PHE A 102 1.91 -11.09 8.66
CA PHE A 102 1.05 -11.05 9.84
C PHE A 102 -0.26 -10.34 9.50
N LYS A 103 -1.28 -10.54 10.34
CA LYS A 103 -2.58 -9.89 10.19
C LYS A 103 -3.17 -9.50 11.54
N PHE A 104 -4.17 -8.64 11.50
CA PHE A 104 -5.06 -8.42 12.64
C PHE A 104 -6.01 -9.61 12.78
N ALA A 105 -6.42 -9.93 14.02
CA ALA A 105 -7.42 -10.97 14.27
C ALA A 105 -8.72 -10.61 13.52
N ASP A 106 -9.41 -11.63 12.98
CA ASP A 106 -10.67 -11.50 12.24
C ASP A 106 -10.62 -10.62 10.96
N LYS A 107 -9.42 -10.26 10.50
CA LYS A 107 -9.21 -9.47 9.27
C LYS A 107 -8.47 -10.31 8.24
N LEU A 108 -9.00 -10.33 7.03
CA LEU A 108 -8.37 -11.03 5.89
C LEU A 108 -7.37 -10.14 5.13
N THR A 109 -7.38 -8.83 5.39
CA THR A 109 -6.62 -7.85 4.61
C THR A 109 -5.95 -6.85 5.53
N THR A 110 -4.71 -6.51 5.20
CA THR A 110 -3.90 -5.51 5.93
C THR A 110 -3.40 -4.45 4.97
N TYR A 111 -3.38 -3.21 5.43
CA TYR A 111 -2.94 -2.06 4.63
C TYR A 111 -1.71 -1.44 5.26
N PHE A 112 -0.63 -1.33 4.49
CA PHE A 112 0.61 -0.72 4.95
C PHE A 112 0.81 0.65 4.32
N GLN A 113 1.15 1.64 5.14
CA GLN A 113 1.42 3.00 4.69
C GLN A 113 2.65 3.55 5.41
N CYS A 114 3.44 4.36 4.72
CA CYS A 114 4.64 4.99 5.24
C CYS A 114 4.78 6.40 4.70
N ALA A 115 5.36 7.29 5.50
CA ALA A 115 5.90 8.54 4.98
C ALA A 115 7.33 8.30 4.49
N VAL A 116 7.68 8.91 3.36
CA VAL A 116 9.04 8.87 2.80
C VAL A 116 9.48 10.29 2.51
N SER A 117 10.54 10.71 3.18
CA SER A 117 11.18 12.00 2.88
C SER A 117 12.34 11.81 1.94
N THR A 118 12.47 12.73 0.98
CA THR A 118 13.61 12.79 0.07
C THR A 118 14.63 13.83 0.53
N CYS A 119 15.91 13.54 0.32
CA CYS A 119 17.02 14.44 0.59
C CYS A 119 17.93 14.51 -0.64
N MET A 120 18.22 15.71 -1.12
CA MET A 120 19.07 15.90 -2.29
C MET A 120 20.53 15.69 -1.90
N ARG A 121 21.21 14.77 -2.60
CA ARG A 121 22.57 14.32 -2.23
C ARG A 121 23.62 15.43 -2.34
N SER A 122 23.45 16.36 -3.28
CA SER A 122 24.37 17.49 -3.46
C SER A 122 24.38 18.47 -2.28
N GLU A 123 23.34 18.47 -1.43
CA GLU A 123 23.32 19.30 -0.22
C GLU A 123 24.25 18.76 0.87
N GLY A 124 24.72 17.52 0.76
CA GLY A 124 25.66 16.90 1.70
C GLY A 124 25.10 16.60 3.10
N ARG A 125 23.81 16.91 3.35
CA ARG A 125 23.18 16.76 4.68
C ARG A 125 22.51 15.39 4.91
N CYS A 126 22.37 14.57 3.87
CA CYS A 126 21.62 13.31 3.96
C CYS A 126 22.31 12.26 4.84
N ASN A 127 23.65 12.25 4.86
CA ASN A 127 24.47 11.23 5.53
C ASN A 127 24.34 11.22 7.06
N GLU A 128 23.85 12.31 7.67
CA GLU A 128 23.65 12.39 9.12
C GLU A 128 22.39 11.66 9.59
N ARG A 129 21.45 11.38 8.67
CA ARG A 129 20.12 10.82 8.99
C ARG A 129 19.75 9.57 8.20
N ILE A 130 20.39 9.34 7.05
CA ILE A 130 20.12 8.21 6.15
C ILE A 130 21.44 7.43 5.96
N PRO A 131 21.51 6.16 6.36
CA PRO A 131 20.49 5.40 7.11
C PRO A 131 20.30 5.93 8.54
N PRO A 132 19.14 5.68 9.17
CA PRO A 132 18.86 6.15 10.53
C PRO A 132 19.62 5.35 11.59
N PHE A 133 20.11 6.04 12.63
CA PHE A 133 20.77 5.40 13.78
C PHE A 133 19.76 4.85 14.79
N CYS A 134 19.60 3.53 14.83
CA CYS A 134 18.63 2.84 15.67
C CYS A 134 19.26 2.20 16.91
N ALA A 135 18.42 1.84 17.89
CA ALA A 135 18.91 1.40 19.20
C ALA A 135 19.64 0.04 19.16
N ASN A 136 19.35 -0.81 18.17
CA ASN A 136 20.11 -2.04 17.95
C ASN A 136 21.58 -1.75 17.58
N ASP A 137 21.82 -0.72 16.76
CA ASP A 137 23.16 -0.31 16.37
C ASP A 137 24.01 0.04 17.59
N ARG A 138 23.42 0.61 18.65
CA ARG A 138 24.15 0.87 19.91
C ARG A 138 24.63 -0.39 20.59
N ILE A 139 23.88 -1.49 20.52
CA ILE A 139 24.28 -2.77 21.14
C ILE A 139 25.28 -3.50 20.28
N GLU A 140 25.19 -3.39 18.95
CA GLU A 140 26.23 -3.91 18.06
C GLU A 140 27.55 -3.15 18.28
N TYR A 141 27.50 -1.82 18.43
CA TYR A 141 28.64 -0.98 18.79
C TYR A 141 29.19 -1.25 20.21
N LEU A 142 28.31 -1.42 21.22
CA LEU A 142 28.73 -1.61 22.61
C LEU A 142 29.09 -3.08 22.92
N GLY A 143 28.40 -4.02 22.30
CA GLY A 143 28.65 -5.46 22.33
C GLY A 143 30.00 -5.81 21.71
N SER A 144 30.40 -5.14 20.62
CA SER A 144 31.74 -5.26 20.05
C SER A 144 32.84 -4.83 21.03
N ARG A 145 32.59 -3.81 21.87
CA ARG A 145 33.53 -3.37 22.92
C ARG A 145 33.55 -4.29 24.16
N ILE A 146 32.44 -4.96 24.46
CA ILE A 146 32.34 -5.89 25.60
C ILE A 146 32.90 -7.28 25.23
N ALA A 147 32.66 -7.75 24.00
CA ALA A 147 33.20 -9.01 23.47
C ALA A 147 34.73 -9.00 23.39
N GLN A 148 35.35 -7.84 23.19
CA GLN A 148 36.80 -7.68 23.27
C GLN A 148 37.36 -7.78 24.71
N ARG A 149 36.50 -7.77 25.75
CA ARG A 149 36.94 -7.64 27.14
C ARG A 149 36.49 -8.77 28.07
N SER A 150 35.73 -9.76 27.61
CA SER A 150 35.23 -10.84 28.47
C SER A 150 35.34 -12.21 27.83
N THR A 151 36.40 -12.94 28.19
CA THR A 151 36.34 -14.40 28.27
C THR A 151 35.58 -14.76 29.54
N ASN A 152 34.41 -15.40 29.38
CA ASN A 152 33.53 -16.00 30.41
C ASN A 152 32.46 -15.07 31.01
N ALA A 153 31.21 -15.20 30.55
CA ALA A 153 29.99 -15.24 31.38
C ALA A 153 28.73 -15.47 30.52
N ASN A 154 27.75 -16.18 31.10
CA ASN A 154 26.50 -16.69 30.52
C ASN A 154 25.74 -15.68 29.64
N THR A 155 25.64 -15.98 28.36
CA THR A 155 25.10 -15.15 27.27
C THR A 155 23.57 -15.07 27.20
N THR A 156 22.84 -15.92 27.93
CA THR A 156 21.38 -16.06 27.80
C THR A 156 20.57 -15.08 28.65
N GLU A 157 20.99 -14.80 29.90
CA GLU A 157 20.24 -13.89 30.80
C GLU A 157 20.46 -12.40 30.50
N LEU A 158 21.66 -12.04 30.00
CA LEU A 158 21.99 -10.66 29.62
C LEU A 158 21.21 -10.22 28.37
N SER A 159 20.93 -11.15 27.44
CA SER A 159 20.19 -10.87 26.21
C SER A 159 18.70 -10.54 26.47
N GLU A 160 18.06 -11.24 27.40
CA GLU A 160 16.61 -11.08 27.67
C GLU A 160 16.27 -9.79 28.45
N LYS A 161 17.11 -9.41 29.42
CA LYS A 161 16.96 -8.15 30.16
C LYS A 161 17.23 -6.92 29.30
N THR A 162 18.13 -7.08 28.33
CA THR A 162 18.55 -6.03 27.40
C THR A 162 17.49 -5.80 26.33
N THR A 163 16.95 -6.86 25.72
CA THR A 163 15.84 -6.78 24.74
C THR A 163 14.56 -6.15 25.32
N LYS A 164 14.16 -6.52 26.54
CA LYS A 164 13.03 -5.88 27.27
C LYS A 164 13.25 -4.38 27.50
N THR A 165 14.48 -3.98 27.81
CA THR A 165 14.85 -2.57 28.04
C THR A 165 14.87 -1.76 26.74
N ILE A 166 15.39 -2.33 25.65
CA ILE A 166 15.37 -1.71 24.31
C ILE A 166 13.94 -1.55 23.82
N PHE A 167 13.11 -2.59 23.97
CA PHE A 167 11.71 -2.54 23.57
C PHE A 167 10.96 -1.44 24.33
N LYS A 168 11.19 -1.34 25.64
CA LYS A 168 10.66 -0.24 26.47
C LYS A 168 11.14 1.12 25.95
N TYR A 169 12.41 1.28 25.58
CA TYR A 169 12.95 2.54 25.05
C TYR A 169 12.38 2.90 23.66
N ARG A 170 12.29 1.94 22.74
CA ARG A 170 11.67 2.11 21.40
C ARG A 170 10.20 2.49 21.53
N LYS A 171 9.45 1.82 22.42
CA LYS A 171 8.03 2.12 22.68
C LYS A 171 7.82 3.47 23.37
N LEU A 172 8.69 3.88 24.30
CA LEU A 172 8.62 5.21 24.91
C LEU A 172 8.91 6.30 23.86
N ARG A 173 9.91 6.08 23.00
CA ARG A 173 10.27 6.98 21.89
C ARG A 173 9.13 7.18 20.90
N SER A 174 8.34 6.15 20.60
CA SER A 174 7.19 6.29 19.68
C SER A 174 6.01 7.06 20.28
N VAL A 175 5.91 7.10 21.61
CA VAL A 175 4.85 7.85 22.34
C VAL A 175 5.28 9.28 22.62
N MET A 176 6.58 9.51 22.84
CA MET A 176 7.15 10.84 23.03
C MET A 176 7.42 11.48 21.67
N LYS A 177 6.64 12.50 21.32
CA LYS A 177 7.05 13.45 20.25
C LYS A 177 8.50 13.90 20.51
N PRO A 178 9.33 14.11 19.48
CA PRO A 178 10.68 14.62 19.69
C PRO A 178 10.62 15.84 20.60
N MET A 179 11.38 15.79 21.71
CA MET A 179 11.57 16.89 22.65
C MET A 179 12.38 18.00 21.97
N LYS A 180 11.79 18.63 20.95
CA LYS A 180 12.26 19.84 20.30
C LYS A 180 11.17 20.91 20.36
N SER A 181 10.33 20.88 21.40
CA SER A 181 9.26 21.85 21.61
C SER A 181 9.37 22.59 22.95
N PHE A 182 10.51 22.58 23.65
CA PHE A 182 10.59 23.39 24.86
C PHE A 182 11.87 24.20 25.10
N LEU A 183 13.05 23.84 24.58
CA LEU A 183 14.24 24.69 24.72
C LEU A 183 15.22 24.49 23.57
N LEU A 184 15.05 25.24 22.47
CA LEU A 184 16.10 25.96 21.72
C LEU A 184 15.50 26.53 20.42
N GLU A 185 14.79 27.64 20.55
CA GLU A 185 14.41 28.49 19.41
C GLU A 185 15.64 29.30 19.01
N ASN A 186 16.44 28.75 18.08
CA ASN A 186 17.34 29.50 17.18
C ASN A 186 18.01 28.63 16.12
N GLN A 187 17.25 27.71 15.51
CA GLN A 187 17.67 27.12 14.23
C GLN A 187 16.45 27.01 13.32
N THR A 188 16.50 27.74 12.22
CA THR A 188 15.70 27.66 11.00
C THR A 188 15.85 26.29 10.29
N LEU A 189 15.78 25.19 11.06
CA LEU A 189 16.12 23.83 10.64
C LEU A 189 15.08 22.83 11.19
N SER A 190 13.80 23.16 10.99
CA SER A 190 12.69 22.20 11.07
C SER A 190 11.63 22.47 10.02
N LYS A 191 11.80 23.51 9.19
CA LYS A 191 10.76 24.03 8.30
C LYS A 191 10.92 23.59 6.84
N GLY A 192 11.89 22.72 6.53
CA GLY A 192 12.25 22.35 5.15
C GLY A 192 12.15 20.86 4.82
N TYR A 193 11.64 20.00 5.71
CA TYR A 193 11.53 18.55 5.46
C TYR A 193 10.09 18.09 5.20
N ASP A 194 9.11 18.80 5.76
CA ASP A 194 7.69 18.53 5.51
C ASP A 194 7.31 18.77 4.04
N GLU A 195 8.04 19.66 3.33
CA GLU A 195 7.82 19.94 1.91
C GLU A 195 8.35 18.83 0.97
N TYR A 196 9.27 17.99 1.45
CA TYR A 196 9.86 16.89 0.66
C TYR A 196 9.43 15.49 1.11
N THR A 197 8.28 15.41 1.79
CA THR A 197 7.73 14.16 2.32
C THR A 197 6.50 13.72 1.54
N MET A 198 6.44 12.42 1.20
CA MET A 198 5.31 11.82 0.49
C MET A 198 4.80 10.59 1.23
N ASP A 199 3.50 10.32 1.11
CA ASP A 199 2.88 9.13 1.67
C ASP A 199 2.82 8.02 0.63
N LEU A 200 3.46 6.89 0.92
CA LEU A 200 3.43 5.68 0.09
C LEU A 200 2.56 4.62 0.74
N SER A 201 1.74 3.95 -0.07
CA SER A 201 0.93 2.80 0.34
C SER A 201 1.31 1.59 -0.51
N ALA A 202 1.38 0.42 0.12
CA ALA A 202 1.55 -0.83 -0.61
C ALA A 202 0.20 -1.30 -1.19
N ASP A 203 0.28 -2.13 -2.23
CA ASP A 203 -0.88 -2.83 -2.76
C ASP A 203 -1.55 -3.71 -1.69
N LYS A 204 -2.86 -3.92 -1.84
CA LYS A 204 -3.66 -4.76 -0.93
C LYS A 204 -3.15 -6.20 -0.94
N ILE A 205 -2.87 -6.74 0.25
CA ILE A 205 -2.48 -8.13 0.45
C ILE A 205 -3.62 -8.86 1.16
N VAL A 206 -4.00 -10.02 0.63
CA VAL A 206 -4.92 -10.96 1.28
C VAL A 206 -4.10 -11.99 2.05
N VAL A 207 -4.35 -12.11 3.35
CA VAL A 207 -3.63 -13.01 4.26
C VAL A 207 -4.51 -14.23 4.56
N LEU A 208 -3.99 -15.42 4.26
CA LEU A 208 -4.66 -16.71 4.45
C LEU A 208 -4.19 -17.37 5.75
N ASP A 209 -5.11 -17.95 6.51
CA ASP A 209 -4.79 -18.78 7.68
C ASP A 209 -4.79 -20.26 7.28
N LEU A 210 -3.75 -20.99 7.67
CA LEU A 210 -3.68 -22.45 7.45
C LEU A 210 -4.55 -23.23 8.45
N ASP A 211 -4.94 -22.60 9.56
CA ASP A 211 -5.69 -23.22 10.67
C ASP A 211 -7.20 -23.04 10.54
N GLU A 212 -7.70 -22.52 9.40
CA GLU A 212 -9.14 -22.55 9.13
C GLU A 212 -9.53 -23.99 8.72
N GLU A 213 -9.47 -24.91 9.68
CA GLU A 213 -10.24 -26.16 9.63
C GLU A 213 -11.68 -25.77 9.36
N ARG A 214 -12.11 -26.05 8.13
CA ARG A 214 -13.47 -25.82 7.62
C ARG A 214 -14.53 -26.06 8.71
N PRO A 215 -15.24 -25.02 9.16
CA PRO A 215 -16.62 -25.20 9.56
C PRO A 215 -17.46 -24.83 8.33
N ASN A 216 -17.83 -25.83 7.52
CA ASN A 216 -18.88 -25.74 6.48
C ASN A 216 -19.07 -24.35 5.86
N ALA A 217 -18.06 -23.86 5.13
CA ALA A 217 -18.07 -22.55 4.50
C ALA A 217 -18.37 -22.64 3.00
N GLU A 218 -19.49 -23.26 2.61
CA GLU A 218 -20.11 -22.97 1.31
C GLU A 218 -20.91 -21.65 1.33
N ASN A 219 -20.93 -20.93 2.47
CA ASN A 219 -21.73 -19.71 2.64
C ASN A 219 -20.97 -18.42 3.02
N SER A 220 -19.63 -18.42 3.10
CA SER A 220 -18.87 -17.20 3.52
C SER A 220 -18.11 -16.48 2.40
N LEU A 221 -17.78 -17.16 1.28
CA LEU A 221 -17.10 -16.52 0.13
C LEU A 221 -18.10 -15.84 -0.82
N SER A 222 -19.32 -16.37 -0.93
CA SER A 222 -20.44 -15.76 -1.66
C SER A 222 -20.95 -14.50 -0.96
N THR A 223 -21.08 -14.54 0.37
CA THR A 223 -21.59 -13.39 1.15
C THR A 223 -20.60 -12.22 1.24
N GLN A 224 -19.28 -12.43 1.16
CA GLN A 224 -18.33 -11.32 1.16
C GLN A 224 -18.22 -10.62 -0.21
N LEU A 225 -18.36 -11.36 -1.32
CA LEU A 225 -18.39 -10.76 -2.66
C LEU A 225 -19.72 -10.02 -2.91
N GLU A 226 -20.84 -10.55 -2.40
CA GLU A 226 -22.16 -9.90 -2.47
C GLU A 226 -22.26 -8.63 -1.59
N ASN A 227 -21.59 -8.61 -0.43
CA ASN A 227 -21.61 -7.45 0.47
C ASN A 227 -20.75 -6.27 -0.02
N GLU A 228 -19.70 -6.51 -0.82
CA GLU A 228 -18.95 -5.44 -1.51
C GLU A 228 -19.71 -4.90 -2.73
N MET A 229 -20.47 -5.74 -3.43
CA MET A 229 -21.37 -5.35 -4.52
C MET A 229 -22.53 -4.46 -4.04
N SER A 230 -23.03 -4.66 -2.82
CA SER A 230 -24.10 -3.85 -2.23
C SER A 230 -23.61 -2.47 -1.74
N LYS A 231 -22.37 -2.38 -1.27
CA LYS A 231 -21.82 -1.16 -0.64
C LYS A 231 -21.32 -0.11 -1.66
N LYS A 232 -21.05 -0.51 -2.89
CA LYS A 232 -20.66 0.40 -4.00
C LYS A 232 -21.84 1.03 -4.75
N GLN A 233 -23.08 0.68 -4.43
CA GLN A 233 -24.28 1.25 -5.07
C GLN A 233 -24.53 2.73 -4.71
N MET A 234 -23.73 3.33 -3.83
CA MET A 234 -23.85 4.74 -3.43
C MET A 234 -22.53 5.49 -3.56
N ARG A 235 -21.96 5.58 -4.78
CA ARG A 235 -21.25 6.78 -5.29
C ARG A 235 -20.71 6.54 -6.72
N LEU A 236 -20.92 7.57 -7.55
CA LEU A 236 -20.45 7.78 -8.94
C LEU A 236 -21.10 6.95 -10.06
N GLN A 237 -22.20 7.52 -10.54
CA GLN A 237 -22.52 7.73 -11.94
C GLN A 237 -21.27 8.03 -12.80
N THR A 238 -20.97 7.17 -13.77
CA THR A 238 -20.79 7.43 -15.23
C THR A 238 -20.10 6.24 -15.89
N ASP A 239 -20.86 5.35 -16.53
CA ASP A 239 -20.66 4.96 -17.94
C ASP A 239 -21.75 3.98 -18.37
N GLY A 240 -22.33 4.25 -19.54
CA GLY A 240 -23.63 3.75 -19.97
C GLY A 240 -23.76 2.24 -20.04
N LYS A 241 -24.49 1.66 -19.09
CA LYS A 241 -25.28 0.44 -19.28
C LYS A 241 -26.69 0.70 -18.74
N PHE A 242 -27.67 0.73 -19.62
CA PHE A 242 -29.08 0.82 -19.24
C PHE A 242 -29.50 -0.50 -18.59
N CYS A 243 -29.60 -0.52 -17.26
CA CYS A 243 -30.22 -1.63 -16.53
C CYS A 243 -31.74 -1.52 -16.66
N LEU A 244 -32.32 -2.16 -17.67
CA LEU A 244 -33.77 -2.32 -17.79
C LEU A 244 -34.20 -3.52 -16.94
N ASN A 245 -35.21 -3.30 -16.08
CA ASN A 245 -35.80 -4.32 -15.23
C ASN A 245 -36.30 -5.50 -16.09
N PHE A 246 -36.25 -6.75 -15.59
CA PHE A 246 -36.59 -7.94 -16.39
C PHE A 246 -37.99 -7.83 -17.04
N SER A 247 -38.92 -7.19 -16.32
CA SER A 247 -40.26 -6.91 -16.83
C SER A 247 -40.30 -5.92 -18.00
N THR A 248 -39.41 -4.93 -18.07
CA THR A 248 -39.37 -3.94 -19.17
C THR A 248 -38.64 -4.47 -20.40
N ALA A 249 -37.66 -5.36 -20.23
CA ALA A 249 -37.01 -6.07 -21.33
C ALA A 249 -37.98 -7.00 -22.08
N ILE A 250 -38.88 -7.67 -21.36
CA ILE A 250 -39.93 -8.50 -21.96
C ILE A 250 -40.90 -7.63 -22.79
N LEU A 251 -41.35 -6.50 -22.24
CA LEU A 251 -42.26 -5.59 -22.94
C LEU A 251 -41.64 -5.05 -24.23
N LEU A 252 -40.35 -4.66 -24.21
CA LEU A 252 -39.67 -4.19 -25.42
C LEU A 252 -39.54 -5.29 -26.49
N ASN A 253 -39.23 -6.53 -26.11
CA ASN A 253 -39.20 -7.65 -27.05
C ASN A 253 -40.57 -7.93 -27.66
N ILE A 254 -41.65 -7.83 -26.86
CA ILE A 254 -43.02 -8.00 -27.38
C ILE A 254 -43.34 -6.90 -28.40
N ILE A 255 -42.99 -5.63 -28.11
CA ILE A 255 -43.22 -4.51 -29.04
C ILE A 255 -42.44 -4.70 -30.35
N ILE A 256 -41.18 -5.17 -30.26
CA ILE A 256 -40.36 -5.47 -31.43
C ILE A 256 -41.00 -6.61 -32.25
N CYS A 257 -41.43 -7.70 -31.62
CA CYS A 257 -42.12 -8.80 -32.32
C CYS A 257 -43.42 -8.34 -33.00
N LEU A 258 -44.23 -7.51 -32.33
CA LEU A 258 -45.47 -7.00 -32.92
C LEU A 258 -45.21 -6.09 -34.12
N SER A 259 -44.20 -5.22 -34.05
CA SER A 259 -43.84 -4.36 -35.17
C SER A 259 -43.31 -5.16 -36.37
N PHE A 260 -42.48 -6.18 -36.14
CA PHE A 260 -42.05 -7.09 -37.20
C PHE A 260 -43.22 -7.86 -37.83
N ALA A 261 -44.18 -8.34 -37.03
CA ALA A 261 -45.35 -9.04 -37.54
C ALA A 261 -46.22 -8.14 -38.44
N VAL A 262 -46.39 -6.85 -38.08
CA VAL A 262 -47.13 -5.88 -38.89
C VAL A 262 -46.39 -5.60 -40.21
N LEU A 263 -45.07 -5.48 -40.20
CA LEU A 263 -44.27 -5.28 -41.41
C LEU A 263 -44.35 -6.48 -42.36
N ILE A 264 -44.22 -7.70 -41.82
CA ILE A 264 -44.34 -8.94 -42.61
C ILE A 264 -45.75 -9.06 -43.18
N GLY A 265 -46.79 -8.80 -42.37
CA GLY A 265 -48.18 -8.81 -42.84
C GLY A 265 -48.43 -7.78 -43.95
N GLY A 266 -47.86 -6.58 -43.84
CA GLY A 266 -47.91 -5.54 -44.87
C GLY A 266 -47.22 -5.97 -46.18
N PHE A 267 -46.04 -6.59 -46.08
CA PHE A 267 -45.31 -7.12 -47.24
C PHE A 267 -46.05 -8.25 -47.95
N ILE A 268 -46.63 -9.19 -47.19
CA ILE A 268 -47.47 -10.25 -47.75
C ILE A 268 -48.68 -9.66 -48.48
N ARG A 269 -49.30 -8.62 -47.90
CA ARG A 269 -50.44 -7.93 -48.51
C ARG A 269 -50.04 -7.20 -49.80
N MET A 270 -48.88 -6.54 -49.83
CA MET A 270 -48.35 -5.94 -51.07
C MET A 270 -48.03 -6.99 -52.14
N LEU A 271 -47.37 -8.09 -51.76
CA LEU A 271 -47.07 -9.20 -52.67
C LEU A 271 -48.35 -9.83 -53.24
N TRP A 272 -49.39 -9.98 -52.42
CA TRP A 272 -50.68 -10.49 -52.86
C TRP A 272 -51.37 -9.53 -53.84
N MET A 273 -51.31 -8.22 -53.59
CA MET A 273 -51.84 -7.20 -54.50
C MET A 273 -51.07 -7.14 -55.83
N SER A 274 -49.74 -7.25 -55.80
CA SER A 274 -48.91 -7.35 -57.03
C SER A 274 -49.28 -8.58 -57.85
N LYS A 275 -49.45 -9.73 -57.19
CA LYS A 275 -49.80 -10.99 -57.86
C LYS A 275 -51.23 -11.01 -58.41
N MET A 276 -52.13 -10.20 -57.84
CA MET A 276 -53.48 -9.99 -58.37
C MET A 276 -53.48 -9.00 -59.55
N ALA A 277 -52.62 -7.98 -59.53
CA ALA A 277 -52.47 -7.04 -60.65
C ALA A 277 -51.97 -7.73 -61.92
N ASP A 278 -51.02 -8.67 -61.80
CA ASP A 278 -50.53 -9.48 -62.93
C ASP A 278 -51.58 -10.45 -63.51
N LYS A 279 -52.66 -10.73 -62.76
CA LYS A 279 -53.74 -11.62 -63.18
C LYS A 279 -54.91 -10.91 -63.86
N LEU A 280 -54.91 -9.57 -63.88
CA LEU A 280 -55.92 -8.71 -64.50
C LEU A 280 -55.43 -8.07 -65.82
N SER A 281 -54.19 -8.33 -66.24
CA SER A 281 -53.59 -7.85 -67.49
C SER A 281 -53.49 -8.91 -68.60
N LEU A 282 -54.28 -9.99 -68.51
CA LEU A 282 -54.45 -11.01 -69.55
C LEU A 282 -55.93 -11.20 -69.92
#